data_AF-A0A7X3IPB5-F1
#
_entry.id   AF-A0A7X3IPB5-F1
#
_cell.length_a   1.000
_cell.length_b   1.000
_cell.length_c   1.000
_cell.angle_alpha   90.00
_cell.angle_beta   90.00
_cell.angle_gamma   90.00
#
_symmetry.space_group_name_H-M   'P 1'
#
loop_
_entity.id
_entity.type
_entity.pdbx_description
1 polymer ?
#
loop_
_entity_poly.entity_id
_entity_poly.type
_entity_poly.pdbx_seq_one_letter_code
_entity_poly.pdbx_strand_id
1 'polypeptide(L)'
;MSLGKAAAWILEAMRSIVFLLLGLMALGAVQRPLLRGGQLTLIEMLLVSTADLAILYVVHRKLLAQRRFYRASQKPVLTAGKTLILLGYAGAALLIAAL
;
A
#
# COMPACT_ATOMS: atom_id res chain seq x y z
N MET A 1 15.44 -7.84 26.21
CA MET A 1 14.55 -8.41 25.16
C MET A 1 14.95 -9.86 24.94
N SER A 2 14.03 -10.83 24.96
CA SER A 2 14.38 -12.23 24.67
C SER A 2 14.58 -12.43 23.16
N LEU A 3 15.54 -13.29 22.77
CA LEU A 3 15.85 -13.64 21.38
C LEU A 3 14.59 -14.00 20.57
N GLY A 4 13.63 -14.69 21.18
CA GLY A 4 12.36 -15.04 20.53
C GLY A 4 11.47 -13.85 20.16
N LYS A 5 11.51 -12.74 20.93
CA LYS A 5 10.77 -11.52 20.57
C LYS A 5 11.43 -10.84 19.38
N ALA A 6 12.76 -10.75 19.36
CA ALA A 6 13.50 -10.13 18.25
C ALA A 6 13.27 -10.87 16.92
N ALA A 7 13.31 -12.20 16.93
CA ALA A 7 13.02 -13.01 15.74
C ALA A 7 11.60 -12.77 15.19
N ALA A 8 10.59 -12.64 16.07
CA ALA A 8 9.23 -12.33 15.65
C ALA A 8 9.12 -10.94 14.99
N TRP A 9 9.79 -9.92 15.54
CA TRP A 9 9.84 -8.58 14.92
C TRP A 9 10.49 -8.58 13.54
N ILE A 10 11.59 -9.31 13.37
CA ILE A 10 12.29 -9.42 12.08
C ILE A 10 11.39 -10.11 11.05
N LEU A 11 10.72 -11.19 11.44
CA LEU A 11 9.79 -11.90 10.55
C LEU A 11 8.60 -11.02 10.14
N GLU A 12 8.06 -10.22 11.07
CA GLU A 12 6.99 -9.25 10.80
C GLU A 12 7.44 -8.17 9.80
N ALA A 13 8.66 -7.66 9.98
CA ALA A 13 9.26 -6.68 9.07
C ALA A 13 9.47 -7.28 7.67
N MET A 14 10.06 -8.48 7.58
CA MET A 14 10.23 -9.17 6.29
C MET A 14 8.89 -9.39 5.58
N ARG A 15 7.85 -9.84 6.29
CA ARG A 15 6.52 -10.03 5.70
C ARG A 15 5.94 -8.72 5.16
N SER A 16 6.15 -7.62 5.88
CA SER A 16 5.69 -6.28 5.46
C SER A 16 6.45 -5.78 4.23
N ILE A 17 7.77 -6.02 4.16
CA ILE A 17 8.60 -5.70 3.00
C ILE A 17 8.16 -6.52 1.79
N VAL A 18 7.98 -7.83 1.94
CA VAL A 18 7.51 -8.71 0.86
C VAL A 18 6.13 -8.26 0.36
N PHE A 19 5.21 -7.93 1.27
CA PHE A 19 3.90 -7.39 0.89
C PHE A 19 4.03 -6.08 0.10
N LEU A 20 4.87 -5.15 0.56
CA LEU A 20 5.10 -3.88 -0.13
C LEU A 20 5.64 -4.12 -1.54
N LEU A 21 6.66 -4.96 -1.69
CA LEU A 21 7.29 -5.25 -2.99
C LEU A 21 6.31 -5.90 -3.96
N LEU A 22 5.60 -6.95 -3.52
CA LEU A 22 4.60 -7.63 -4.34
C LEU A 22 3.43 -6.70 -4.69
N GLY A 23 3.01 -5.88 -3.72
CA GLY A 23 1.95 -4.89 -3.90
C GLY A 23 2.29 -3.84 -4.94
N LEU A 24 3.49 -3.25 -4.87
CA LEU A 24 3.97 -2.27 -5.83
C LEU A 24 4.14 -2.89 -7.23
N MET A 25 4.67 -4.11 -7.32
CA MET A 25 4.75 -4.81 -8.61
C MET A 25 3.37 -5.06 -9.22
N ALA A 26 2.40 -5.51 -8.42
CA ALA A 26 1.04 -5.75 -8.89
C ALA A 26 0.35 -4.46 -9.33
N LEU A 27 0.47 -3.38 -8.56
CA LEU A 27 -0.10 -2.07 -8.91
C LEU A 27 0.57 -1.49 -10.16
N GLY A 28 1.90 -1.54 -10.25
CA GLY A 28 2.64 -1.12 -11.43
C GLY A 28 2.23 -1.90 -12.69
N ALA A 29 2.01 -3.21 -12.59
CA ALA A 29 1.52 -4.02 -13.71
C ALA A 29 0.11 -3.61 -14.17
N VAL A 30 -0.77 -3.27 -13.23
CA VAL A 30 -2.15 -2.81 -13.50
C VAL A 30 -2.17 -1.38 -14.06
N GLN A 31 -1.27 -0.52 -13.60
CA GLN A 31 -1.20 0.89 -14.01
C GLN A 31 -0.46 1.11 -15.32
N ARG A 32 0.50 0.24 -15.68
CA ARG A 32 1.23 0.34 -16.94
C ARG A 32 0.34 0.51 -18.18
N PRO A 33 -0.77 -0.24 -18.38
CA PRO A 33 -1.69 0.00 -19.49
C PRO A 33 -2.47 1.32 -19.34
N LEU A 34 -2.77 1.76 -18.11
CA LEU A 34 -3.49 3.01 -17.83
C LEU A 34 -2.64 4.24 -18.18
N LEU A 35 -1.33 4.18 -17.91
CA LEU A 35 -0.37 5.28 -18.11
C LEU A 35 0.20 5.32 -19.55
N ARG A 36 -0.38 4.54 -20.47
CA ARG A 36 -0.05 4.49 -21.92
C ARG A 36 1.44 4.31 -22.27
N GLY A 37 2.27 3.86 -21.32
CA GLY A 37 3.70 3.68 -21.51
C GLY A 37 4.50 4.98 -21.74
N GLY A 38 3.91 6.14 -21.45
CA GLY A 38 4.60 7.43 -21.53
C GLY A 38 5.67 7.55 -20.43
N GLN A 39 6.68 8.39 -20.68
CA GLN A 39 7.60 8.79 -19.61
C GLN A 39 6.87 9.75 -18.69
N LEU A 40 6.60 9.31 -17.45
CA LEU A 40 6.08 10.17 -16.40
C LEU A 40 7.13 11.20 -16.00
N THR A 41 6.69 12.43 -15.78
CA THR A 41 7.49 13.45 -15.09
C THR A 41 7.75 13.02 -13.65
N LEU A 42 8.76 13.62 -13.00
CA LEU A 42 9.06 13.36 -11.59
C LEU A 42 7.83 13.59 -10.68
N ILE A 43 7.01 14.60 -10.98
CA ILE A 43 5.82 14.94 -10.20
C ILE A 43 4.77 13.83 -10.35
N GLU A 44 4.52 13.37 -11.57
CA GLU A 44 3.56 12.28 -11.81
C GLU A 44 4.04 10.97 -11.22
N MET A 45 5.35 10.66 -11.29
CA MET A 45 5.92 9.49 -10.62
C MET A 45 5.71 9.52 -9.11
N LEU A 46 5.94 10.68 -8.48
CA LEU A 46 5.71 10.85 -7.05
C LEU A 46 4.22 10.70 -6.72
N LEU A 47 3.34 11.28 -7.53
CA LEU A 47 1.90 11.23 -7.37
C LEU A 47 1.35 9.79 -7.47
N VAL A 48 1.83 9.02 -8.44
CA VAL A 48 1.51 7.60 -8.60
C VAL A 48 2.07 6.78 -7.44
N SER A 49 3.30 7.04 -7.02
CA SER A 49 3.92 6.34 -5.88
C SER A 49 3.16 6.57 -4.58
N THR A 50 2.70 7.79 -4.31
CA THR A 50 1.89 8.09 -3.12
C THR A 50 0.49 7.49 -3.22
N ALA A 51 -0.10 7.43 -4.41
CA ALA A 51 -1.36 6.73 -4.65
C ALA A 51 -1.23 5.22 -4.37
N ASP A 52 -0.15 4.60 -4.83
CA ASP A 52 0.14 3.19 -4.59
C ASP A 52 0.31 2.89 -3.11
N LEU A 53 1.09 3.72 -2.41
CA LEU A 53 1.25 3.60 -0.98
C LEU A 53 -0.09 3.73 -0.24
N ALA A 54 -0.98 4.63 -0.68
CA ALA A 54 -2.30 4.78 -0.10
C ALA A 54 -3.17 3.52 -0.33
N ILE A 55 -3.16 2.96 -1.54
CA ILE A 55 -3.88 1.73 -1.88
C ILE A 55 -3.34 0.57 -1.06
N LEU A 56 -2.02 0.36 -1.06
CA LEU A 56 -1.37 -0.70 -0.29
C LEU A 56 -1.60 -0.55 1.20
N TYR A 57 -1.62 0.68 1.73
CA TYR A 57 -1.94 0.93 3.13
C TYR A 57 -3.38 0.51 3.46
N VAL A 58 -4.35 0.85 2.60
CA VAL A 58 -5.75 0.43 2.77
C VAL A 58 -5.87 -1.09 2.69
N VAL A 59 -5.29 -1.73 1.67
CA VAL A 59 -5.26 -3.18 1.47
C VAL A 59 -4.63 -3.88 2.67
N HIS A 60 -3.48 -3.40 3.13
CA HIS A 60 -2.79 -3.93 4.30
C HIS A 60 -3.65 -3.81 5.56
N ARG A 61 -4.25 -2.65 5.81
CA ARG A 61 -5.08 -2.40 7.00
C ARG A 61 -6.43 -3.09 6.97
N LYS A 62 -7.00 -3.39 5.80
CA LYS A 62 -8.31 -4.04 5.68
C LYS A 62 -8.19 -5.56 5.50
N LEU A 63 -7.30 -6.03 4.63
CA LEU A 63 -7.18 -7.46 4.30
C LEU A 63 -6.19 -8.19 5.20
N LEU A 64 -4.99 -7.63 5.43
CA LEU A 64 -3.96 -8.30 6.24
C LEU A 64 -4.22 -8.16 7.75
N ALA A 65 -4.75 -7.01 8.21
CA ALA A 65 -5.13 -6.87 9.61
C ALA A 65 -6.29 -7.81 10.00
N GLN A 66 -7.17 -8.20 9.07
CA GLN A 66 -8.25 -9.14 9.35
C GLN A 66 -7.78 -10.61 9.39
N ARG A 67 -6.81 -11.01 8.58
CA ARG A 67 -6.33 -12.41 8.44
C ARG A 67 -5.38 -12.90 9.56
N ARG A 68 -5.67 -12.59 10.83
CA ARG A 68 -4.92 -13.06 12.04
C ARG A 68 -3.41 -12.73 12.10
N PHE A 69 -2.87 -11.96 11.17
CA PHE A 69 -1.43 -11.68 11.08
C PHE A 69 -0.89 -10.69 12.13
N TYR A 70 -1.76 -9.89 12.76
CA TYR A 70 -1.39 -8.90 13.79
C TYR A 70 -2.16 -9.16 15.10
N ARG A 71 -1.57 -8.78 16.24
CA ARG A 71 -2.27 -8.76 17.53
C ARG A 71 -3.40 -7.73 17.50
N ALA A 72 -4.54 -8.03 18.15
CA ALA A 72 -5.72 -7.17 18.14
C ALA A 72 -5.42 -5.72 18.62
N SER A 73 -4.48 -5.55 19.56
CA SER A 73 -4.04 -4.25 20.07
C SER A 73 -3.20 -3.42 19.08
N GLN A 74 -2.69 -4.01 18.00
CA GLN A 74 -1.92 -3.32 16.94
C GLN A 74 -2.79 -2.93 15.73
N LYS A 75 -4.12 -3.11 15.84
CA LYS A 75 -5.09 -2.87 14.77
C LYS A 75 -6.03 -1.69 15.11
N PRO A 76 -5.58 -0.42 15.09
CA PRO A 76 -6.55 0.65 14.90
C PRO A 76 -7.25 0.41 13.57
N VAL A 77 -8.54 0.09 13.64
CA VAL A 77 -9.37 -0.19 12.47
C VAL A 77 -9.40 1.07 11.61
N LEU A 78 -9.04 0.95 10.34
CA LEU A 78 -9.18 2.06 9.40
C LEU A 78 -10.67 2.34 9.22
N THR A 79 -11.14 3.51 9.66
CA THR A 79 -12.54 3.90 9.55
C THR A 79 -12.96 3.97 8.08
N ALA A 80 -14.26 3.80 7.81
CA ALA A 80 -14.80 3.87 6.46
C ALA A 80 -14.48 5.22 5.79
N GLY A 81 -14.62 6.33 6.53
CA GLY A 81 -14.29 7.67 6.03
C GLY A 81 -12.83 7.82 5.61
N LYS A 82 -11.86 7.40 6.45
CA LYS A 82 -10.43 7.46 6.09
C LYS A 82 -10.11 6.57 4.89
N THR A 83 -10.76 5.41 4.80
CA THR A 83 -10.61 4.51 3.66
C THR A 83 -11.09 5.18 2.37
N LEU A 84 -12.25 5.82 2.40
CA LEU A 84 -12.83 6.51 1.24
C LEU A 84 -11.95 7.69 0.80
N ILE A 85 -11.42 8.47 1.74
CA ILE A 85 -10.52 9.60 1.43
C ILE A 85 -9.24 9.10 0.75
N LEU A 86 -8.62 8.05 1.28
CA LEU A 86 -7.37 7.50 0.72
C LEU A 86 -7.58 6.89 -0.67
N LEU A 87 -8.66 6.15 -0.88
CA LEU A 87 -8.98 5.59 -2.19
C LEU A 87 -9.41 6.67 -3.18
N GLY A 88 -10.14 7.69 -2.73
CA GLY A 88 -10.52 8.84 -3.54
C GLY A 88 -9.29 9.63 -4.00
N TYR A 89 -8.36 9.89 -3.09
CA TYR A 89 -7.06 10.49 -3.41
C TYR A 89 -6.28 9.65 -4.43
N ALA A 90 -6.15 8.34 -4.19
CA ALA A 90 -5.42 7.46 -5.09
C ALA A 90 -6.06 7.42 -6.50
N GLY A 91 -7.39 7.38 -6.57
CA GLY A 91 -8.11 7.44 -7.85
C GLY A 91 -7.89 8.76 -8.59
N ALA A 92 -7.99 9.90 -7.90
CA ALA A 92 -7.75 11.21 -8.50
C ALA A 92 -6.29 11.36 -8.98
N ALA A 93 -5.32 10.90 -8.19
CA ALA A 93 -3.91 10.89 -8.54
C ALA A 93 -3.64 10.09 -9.83
N LEU A 94 -4.24 8.90 -9.95
CA LEU A 94 -4.08 8.07 -11.14
C LEU A 94 -4.76 8.67 -12.37
N LEU A 95 -5.91 9.34 -12.20
CA LEU A 95 -6.56 10.06 -13.29
C LEU A 95 -5.69 11.22 -13.81
N ILE A 96 -5.11 12.00 -12.90
CA ILE A 96 -4.21 13.12 -13.26
C ILE A 96 -2.99 12.59 -14.02
N ALA A 97 -2.39 11.49 -13.55
CA ALA A 97 -1.21 10.89 -14.20
C ALA A 97 -1.52 10.16 -15.51
N ALA A 98 -2.80 9.88 -15.81
CA ALA A 98 -3.24 9.19 -17.02
C ALA A 98 -3.76 10.15 -18.11
N LEU A 99 -3.89 11.44 -17.81
CA LEU A 99 -4.27 12.52 -18.74
C LEU A 99 -3.06 12.95 -19.58
#